data_AF-A0A1D8RXR2-F1
#
_entry.id   AF-A0A1D8RXR2-F1
#
_cell.length_a   1.000
_cell.length_b   1.000
_cell.length_c   1.000
_cell.angle_alpha   90.00
_cell.angle_beta   90.00
_cell.angle_gamma   90.00
#
_symmetry.space_group_name_H-M   'P 1'
#
loop_
_entity.id
_entity.type
_entity.pdbx_description
1 polymer ?
#
loop_
_entity_poly.entity_id
_entity_poly.type
_entity_poly.pdbx_seq_one_letter_code
_entity_poly.pdbx_strand_id
1 'polypeptide(L)' 'MLKINQNLCAIDRIIRGVIAVVLIVYVVLFSEQIGDDLLRVSILIFAGMNLLSFAIGWCPVYKIADISTCKKD' A
#
# COMPACT_ATOMS: atom_id res chain seq x y z
N MET A 1 13.75 11.12 -13.81
CA MET A 1 13.47 9.73 -13.40
C MET A 1 14.10 9.53 -12.02
N LEU A 2 13.31 9.67 -10.95
CA LEU A 2 13.80 9.48 -9.58
C LEU A 2 14.30 8.03 -9.46
N LYS A 3 15.61 7.83 -9.25
CA LYS A 3 16.22 6.53 -8.95
C LYS A 3 15.83 6.09 -7.54
N ILE A 4 14.59 5.65 -7.39
CA ILE A 4 14.16 4.94 -6.19
C ILE A 4 14.58 3.48 -6.39
N ASN A 5 15.40 2.94 -5.49
CA ASN A 5 15.76 1.52 -5.50
C ASN A 5 14.49 0.71 -5.25
N GLN A 6 13.88 0.20 -6.32
CA GLN A 6 12.66 -0.59 -6.25
C GLN A 6 12.94 -1.88 -5.49
N ASN A 7 12.18 -2.14 -4.43
CA ASN A 7 12.23 -3.39 -3.67
C ASN A 7 10.99 -4.27 -3.91
N LEU A 8 10.00 -3.75 -4.64
CA LEU A 8 8.74 -4.44 -4.93
C LEU A 8 8.70 -4.92 -6.38
N CYS A 9 8.46 -6.22 -6.58
CA CYS A 9 8.18 -6.79 -7.89
C CYS A 9 6.76 -6.46 -8.36
N ALA A 10 6.48 -6.66 -9.64
CA ALA A 10 5.19 -6.36 -10.26
C ALA A 10 4.01 -7.01 -9.53
N ILE A 11 4.15 -8.26 -9.07
CA ILE A 11 3.08 -8.98 -8.36
C ILE A 11 2.76 -8.32 -7.01
N ASP A 12 3.76 -8.06 -6.17
CA ASP A 12 3.56 -7.41 -4.87
C ASP A 12 2.95 -6.02 -5.05
N ARG A 13 3.45 -5.29 -6.04
CA ARG A 13 2.94 -3.98 -6.43
C ARG A 13 1.45 -4.05 -6.77
N ILE A 14 1.04 -4.96 -7.66
CA ILE A 14 -0.36 -5.15 -8.06
C ILE A 14 -1.24 -5.49 -6.84
N ILE A 15 -0.82 -6.42 -5.98
CA ILE A 15 -1.57 -6.81 -4.78
C ILE A 15 -1.80 -5.58 -3.89
N ARG A 16 -0.78 -4.75 -3.67
CA ARG A 16 -0.92 -3.50 -2.89
C ARG A 16 -1.87 -2.51 -3.56
N GLY A 17 -1.84 -2.40 -4.89
CA GLY A 17 -2.78 -1.59 -5.65
C GLY A 17 -4.23 -2.05 -5.42
N VAL A 18 -4.48 -3.36 -5.52
CA VAL A 18 -5.81 -3.94 -5.27
C VAL A 18 -6.27 -3.69 -3.84
N ILE A 19 -5.41 -3.94 -2.84
CA ILE A 19 -5.73 -3.67 -1.42
C ILE A 19 -6.07 -2.19 -1.21
N ALA A 20 -5.27 -1.28 -1.76
CA ALA A 20 -5.52 0.16 -1.64
C ALA A 20 -6.89 0.55 -2.22
N VAL A 21 -7.22 0.07 -3.42
CA VAL A 21 -8.51 0.34 -4.06
C VAL A 21 -9.66 -0.21 -3.22
N VAL A 22 -9.57 -1.47 -2.75
CA VAL A 22 -10.62 -2.10 -1.94
C VAL A 22 -10.84 -1.33 -0.63
N LEU A 23 -9.77 -0.93 0.06
CA LEU A 23 -9.88 -0.18 1.32
C LEU A 23 -10.47 1.21 1.11
N ILE A 24 -10.08 1.92 0.04
CA ILE A 24 -10.66 3.23 -0.29
C ILE A 24 -12.14 3.09 -0.60
N VAL A 25 -12.52 2.13 -1.45
CA VAL A 25 -13.92 1.86 -1.78
C VAL A 25 -14.72 1.50 -0.53
N TYR A 26 -14.15 0.67 0.35
CA TYR A 26 -14.79 0.30 1.61
C TYR A 26 -15.07 1.53 2.49
N VAL A 27 -14.08 2.40 2.69
CA VAL A 27 -14.26 3.62 3.49
C VAL A 27 -15.25 4.59 2.85
N VAL A 28 -15.27 4.71 1.52
CA VAL A 28 -16.17 5.65 0.82
C VAL A 28 -17.62 5.16 0.80
N LEU A 29 -17.86 3.87 0.57
CA LEU A 29 -19.21 3.32 0.43
C LEU A 29 -19.83 2.88 1.77
N PHE A 30 -18.99 2.54 2.75
CA PHE A 30 -19.43 1.94 4.01
C PHE A 30 -18.93 2.72 5.23
N SER A 31 -18.68 4.04 5.11
CA SER A 31 -18.18 4.87 6.21
C SER A 31 -19.06 4.80 7.45
N GLU A 32 -20.38 4.69 7.30
CA GLU A 32 -21.33 4.65 8.43
C GLU A 32 -21.25 3.33 9.23
N GLN A 33 -20.72 2.27 8.62
CA GLN A 33 -20.51 0.97 9.27
C GLN A 33 -19.17 0.93 10.04
N ILE A 34 -18.27 1.86 9.71
CA ILE A 34 -17.00 2.04 10.40
C ILE A 34 -17.29 2.92 11.62
N GLY A 35 -17.75 2.28 12.71
CA GLY A 35 -18.30 2.96 13.88
C GLY A 35 -17.32 3.82 14.70
N ASP A 36 -16.04 3.90 14.33
CA ASP A 36 -15.02 4.67 15.02
C ASP A 36 -14.15 5.47 14.04
N ASP A 37 -13.98 6.77 14.31
CA ASP A 37 -13.18 7.68 13.48
C ASP A 37 -11.69 7.31 13.45
N LEU A 38 -11.13 6.79 14.55
CA LEU A 38 -9.77 6.27 14.62
C LEU A 38 -9.59 5.09 13.65
N LEU A 39 -10.58 4.19 13.61
CA LEU A 39 -10.55 3.05 12.69
C LEU A 39 -10.65 3.53 11.24
N ARG A 40 -11.52 4.49 10.95
CA ARG A 40 -11.65 5.08 9.61
C ARG A 40 -10.35 5.72 9.13
N VAL A 41 -9.73 6.55 9.97
CA VAL A 41 -8.47 7.25 9.64
C VAL A 41 -7.32 6.25 9.47
N SER A 42 -7.21 5.25 10.34
CA SER A 42 -6.18 4.23 10.21
C SER A 42 -6.30 3.43 8.91
N ILE A 43 -7.52 3.01 8.51
CA ILE A 43 -7.75 2.33 7.23
C ILE A 43 -7.30 3.22 6.06
N LEU A 44 -7.62 4.52 6.08
CA LEU A 44 -7.20 5.45 5.02
C LEU A 44 -5.68 5.61 4.96
N ILE A 45 -4.99 5.67 6.11
CA ILE A 45 -3.53 5.70 6.15
C ILE A 45 -2.94 4.43 5.54
N PHE A 46 -3.43 3.25 5.92
CA PHE A 46 -2.99 1.98 5.34
C PHE A 46 -3.26 1.89 3.84
N ALA A 47 -4.41 2.37 3.38
CA ALA A 47 -4.74 2.42 1.97
C ALA A 47 -3.79 3.37 1.21
N GLY A 48 -3.53 4.56 1.75
CA GLY A 48 -2.60 5.53 1.18
C GLY A 48 -1.16 5.01 1.11
N MET A 49 -0.69 4.33 2.14
CA MET A 49 0.63 3.69 2.14
C MET A 49 0.74 2.59 1.06
N ASN A 50 -0.29 1.75 0.92
CA ASN A 50 -0.30 0.72 -0.12
C ASN A 50 -0.39 1.31 -1.53
N LEU A 51 -1.18 2.37 -1.71
CA LEU A 51 -1.27 3.10 -2.97
C LEU A 51 0.07 3.75 -3.33
N LEU A 52 0.74 4.35 -2.34
CA LEU A 52 2.06 4.94 -2.54
C LEU A 52 3.05 3.85 -2.95
N SER A 53 3.13 2.73 -2.21
CA SER A 53 3.98 1.59 -2.57
C SER A 53 3.66 1.03 -3.96
N PHE A 54 2.38 1.02 -4.36
CA PHE A 54 1.97 0.71 -5.73
C PHE A 54 2.45 1.78 -6.74
N ALA A 55 2.48 3.06 -6.42
CA ALA A 55 2.94 4.09 -7.36
C ALA A 55 4.46 4.09 -7.54
N ILE A 56 5.22 3.97 -6.45
CA ILE A 56 6.69 4.13 -6.45
C ILE A 56 7.46 2.81 -6.57
N GLY A 57 6.82 1.66 -6.32
CA GLY A 57 7.50 0.35 -6.32
C GLY A 57 8.47 0.18 -5.13
N TRP A 58 8.22 0.93 -4.06
CA TRP A 58 9.06 0.97 -2.87
C TRP A 58 8.19 0.90 -1.61
N CYS A 59 8.54 -0.02 -0.72
CA CYS A 59 7.97 -0.12 0.62
C CYS A 59 9.05 0.22 1.67
N PRO A 60 8.86 1.26 2.51
CA PRO A 60 9.83 1.64 3.54
C PRO A 60 10.10 0.50 4.52
N VAL A 61 9.05 -0.23 4.92
CA VAL A 61 9.15 -1.36 5.85
C VAL A 61 10.07 -2.45 5.29
N TYR A 62 9.89 -2.80 4.01
CA TYR A 62 10.75 -3.79 3.36
C TYR A 62 12.18 -3.27 3.21
N LYS A 63 12.37 -1.95 3.02
CA LYS A 63 13.71 -1.38 2.93
C LYS A 63 14.45 -1.42 4.27
N ILE A 64 13.75 -1.16 5.39
CA ILE A 64 14.33 -1.26 6.74
C ILE A 64 14.65 -2.72 7.07
N ALA A 65 13.81 -3.66 6.63
CA ALA A 65 14.01 -5.09 6.82
C ALA A 65 15.00 -5.72 5.80
N ASP A 66 15.55 -4.94 4.87
CA ASP A 66 16.37 -5.39 3.73
C ASP A 66 15.73 -6.52 2.89
N ILE A 67 14.41 -6.50 2.77
CA ILE A 67 13.62 -7.44 1.98
C ILE A 67 13.40 -6.85 0.57
N SER A 68 13.60 -7.69 -0.44
CA SER A 68 13.22 -7.43 -1.82
C SER A 68 12.32 -8.57 -2.31
N THR A 69 11.14 -8.24 -2.84
CA THR A 69 10.29 -9.21 -3.54
C THR A 69 10.65 -9.32 -5.02
N CYS A 70 11.52 -8.43 -5.52
CA CYS A 70 12.17 -8.62 -6.81
C CYS A 70 13.13 -9.80 -6.70
N LYS A 71 12.97 -10.78 -7.59
CA LYS A 71 13.94 -11.86 -7.76
C LYS A 71 15.29 -11.21 -8.09
N LYS A 72 16.32 -11.52 -7.30
CA LYS A 72 17.71 -11.28 -7.74
C LYS A 72 17.96 -12.27 -8.86
N ASP A 73 18.12 -11.76 -10.08
CA ASP A 73 18.77 -12.53 -11.13
C ASP A 73 20.22 -12.84 -10.73
#